data_AF-A0A318ZE80-F1
#
_entry.id   AF-A0A318ZE80-F1
#
_cell.length_a   1.000
_cell.length_b   1.000
_cell.length_c   1.000
_cell.angle_alpha   90.00
_cell.angle_beta   90.00
_cell.angle_gamma   90.00
#
_symmetry.space_group_name_H-M   'P 1'
#
loop_
_entity.id
_entity.type
_entity.pdbx_description
1 polymer ?
#
loop_
_entity_poly.entity_id
_entity_poly.type
_entity_poly.pdbx_seq_one_letter_code
_entity_poly.pdbx_strand_id
1 'polypeptide(L)'
;MNTTRIWYRALDECGYDLNGNTKILPMGLTPWVRSKNALSKFFFLWPFLMILAAIWILSNMVVFVAIPLMLLIVYALQWMAQQVANHGPPEYRILQKTPYLSGVFAGSLFWVGFRYAFYLLPVTYSSSPIANLLFTLFFSLTTYFYYCAMSEDPGFVPKMGSRNQERAVVTELFEQWRFDEENFCVSCMIRKPLRSKHCKRCGRCVAKHDQ
;
A
#
# COMPACT_ATOMS: atom_id res chain seq x y z
N MET A 1 11.20 37.82 -10.94
CA MET A 1 11.62 36.45 -10.54
C MET A 1 10.65 35.46 -11.18
N ASN A 2 11.15 34.55 -12.02
CA ASN A 2 10.34 33.71 -12.91
C ASN A 2 9.85 32.42 -12.20
N THR A 3 9.22 32.56 -11.04
CA THR A 3 8.79 31.44 -10.17
C THR A 3 7.38 30.96 -10.46
N THR A 4 6.67 31.57 -11.41
CA THR A 4 5.28 31.23 -11.78
C THR A 4 5.15 29.77 -12.24
N ARG A 5 6.11 29.26 -13.00
CA ARG A 5 6.13 27.84 -13.42
C ARG A 5 6.22 26.88 -12.24
N ILE A 6 7.04 27.22 -11.24
CA ILE A 6 7.21 26.42 -10.03
C ILE A 6 5.93 26.46 -9.19
N TRP A 7 5.31 27.64 -9.08
CA TRP A 7 4.03 27.84 -8.41
C TRP A 7 2.90 27.02 -9.03
N TYR A 8 2.74 27.06 -10.36
CA TYR A 8 1.71 26.29 -11.05
C TYR A 8 1.93 24.79 -10.95
N ARG A 9 3.20 24.34 -10.97
CA ARG A 9 3.52 22.94 -10.70
C ARG A 9 3.13 22.53 -9.28
N ALA A 10 3.42 23.36 -8.27
CA ALA A 10 3.03 23.08 -6.90
C ALA A 10 1.50 23.03 -6.72
N LEU A 11 0.76 23.94 -7.37
CA LEU A 11 -0.71 23.90 -7.40
C LEU A 11 -1.23 22.59 -8.00
N ASP A 12 -0.67 22.17 -9.12
CA ASP A 12 -1.02 20.90 -9.77
C ASP A 12 -0.67 19.67 -8.90
N GLU A 13 0.48 19.70 -8.21
CA GLU A 13 0.88 18.68 -7.25
C GLU A 13 -0.09 18.57 -6.06
N CYS A 14 -0.72 19.68 -5.68
CA CYS A 14 -1.76 19.74 -4.65
C CYS A 14 -3.19 19.52 -5.19
N GLY A 15 -3.37 19.29 -6.50
CA GLY A 15 -4.67 19.04 -7.13
C GLY A 15 -5.53 20.30 -7.32
N TYR A 16 -4.88 21.43 -7.55
CA TYR A 16 -5.50 22.72 -7.86
C TYR A 16 -5.22 23.16 -9.31
N ASP A 17 -6.17 23.87 -9.89
CA ASP A 17 -6.02 24.56 -11.17
C ASP A 17 -5.20 25.85 -11.02
N LEU A 18 -4.82 26.45 -12.16
CA LEU A 18 -4.10 27.73 -12.24
C LEU A 18 -4.80 28.86 -11.45
N ASN A 19 -6.13 28.76 -11.31
CA ASN A 19 -6.98 29.71 -10.60
C ASN A 19 -7.21 29.35 -9.12
N GLY A 20 -6.57 28.29 -8.59
CA GLY A 20 -6.72 27.85 -7.21
C GLY A 20 -7.97 27.03 -6.92
N ASN A 21 -8.78 26.70 -7.93
CA ASN A 21 -9.93 25.80 -7.79
C ASN A 21 -9.46 24.35 -7.73
N THR A 22 -10.22 23.48 -7.09
CA THR A 22 -9.93 22.03 -7.09
C THR A 22 -10.16 21.46 -8.48
N LYS A 23 -9.16 20.74 -9.03
CA LYS A 23 -9.30 20.07 -10.32
C LYS A 23 -10.49 19.12 -10.32
N ILE A 24 -11.39 19.31 -11.27
CA ILE A 24 -12.50 18.39 -11.54
C ILE A 24 -12.08 17.40 -12.61
N LEU A 25 -12.11 16.11 -12.29
CA LEU A 25 -11.89 15.07 -13.27
C LEU A 25 -13.15 14.94 -14.16
N PRO A 26 -12.98 14.71 -15.47
CA PRO A 26 -14.11 14.40 -16.34
C PRO A 26 -14.82 13.14 -15.84
N MET A 27 -16.15 13.08 -16.01
CA MET A 27 -17.04 12.00 -15.55
C MET A 27 -17.31 11.91 -14.03
N GLY A 28 -17.04 12.96 -13.24
CA GLY A 28 -17.45 12.98 -11.83
C GLY A 28 -16.71 12.00 -10.92
N LEU A 29 -15.57 11.46 -11.38
CA LEU A 29 -14.69 10.55 -10.64
C LEU A 29 -13.85 11.27 -9.56
N THR A 30 -13.95 12.59 -9.47
CA THR A 30 -13.22 13.45 -8.52
C THR A 30 -13.33 12.99 -7.07
N PRO A 31 -14.51 12.62 -6.52
CA PRO A 31 -14.62 12.15 -5.15
C PRO A 31 -13.90 10.82 -4.93
N TRP A 32 -13.92 9.94 -5.94
CA TRP A 32 -13.33 8.60 -5.86
C TRP A 32 -11.81 8.65 -5.89
N VAL A 33 -11.23 9.34 -6.88
CA VAL A 33 -9.77 9.46 -7.07
C VAL A 33 -9.10 10.24 -5.93
N ARG A 34 -9.81 11.22 -5.34
CA ARG A 34 -9.27 12.03 -4.23
C ARG A 34 -9.46 11.37 -2.86
N SER A 35 -10.37 10.41 -2.73
CA SER A 35 -10.55 9.69 -1.47
C SER A 35 -9.45 8.66 -1.25
N LYS A 36 -8.72 8.79 -0.12
CA LYS A 36 -7.65 7.84 0.25
C LYS A 36 -8.19 6.41 0.38
N ASN A 37 -9.41 6.26 0.91
CA ASN A 37 -10.02 4.95 1.16
C ASN A 37 -10.44 4.22 -0.12
N ALA A 38 -10.99 4.92 -1.12
CA ALA A 38 -11.38 4.24 -2.36
C ALA A 38 -10.15 3.91 -3.20
N LEU A 39 -9.17 4.83 -3.24
CA LEU A 39 -7.93 4.63 -3.97
C LEU A 39 -7.06 3.50 -3.38
N SER A 40 -6.99 3.39 -2.05
CA SER A 40 -6.29 2.28 -1.40
C SER A 40 -6.91 0.92 -1.74
N LYS A 41 -8.25 0.83 -1.72
CA LYS A 41 -8.98 -0.38 -2.15
C LYS A 41 -8.77 -0.69 -3.62
N PHE A 42 -8.77 0.33 -4.49
CA PHE A 42 -8.48 0.16 -5.91
C PHE A 42 -7.09 -0.44 -6.14
N PHE A 43 -6.04 0.14 -5.58
CA PHE A 43 -4.68 -0.38 -5.75
C PHE A 43 -4.48 -1.76 -5.12
N PHE A 44 -5.21 -2.08 -4.06
CA PHE A 44 -5.20 -3.41 -3.46
C PHE A 44 -5.88 -4.47 -4.35
N LEU A 45 -7.00 -4.13 -4.99
CA LEU A 45 -7.77 -5.07 -5.84
C LEU A 45 -7.25 -5.15 -7.28
N TRP A 46 -6.58 -4.11 -7.79
CA TRP A 46 -6.09 -4.05 -9.17
C TRP A 46 -5.21 -5.26 -9.57
N PRO A 47 -4.26 -5.73 -8.74
CA PRO A 47 -3.46 -6.91 -9.04
C PRO A 47 -4.27 -8.19 -9.28
N PHE A 48 -5.46 -8.34 -8.69
CA PHE A 48 -6.31 -9.52 -8.90
C PHE A 48 -6.73 -9.60 -10.37
N LEU A 49 -7.11 -8.46 -10.96
CA LEU A 49 -7.46 -8.36 -12.37
C LEU A 49 -6.23 -8.57 -13.27
N MET A 50 -5.08 -7.97 -12.91
CA MET A 50 -3.82 -8.12 -13.62
C MET A 50 -3.41 -9.60 -13.76
N ILE A 51 -3.42 -10.31 -12.63
CA ILE A 51 -3.03 -11.71 -12.55
C ILE A 51 -4.03 -12.57 -13.33
N LEU A 52 -5.33 -12.30 -13.20
CA LEU A 52 -6.36 -13.01 -13.97
C LEU A 52 -6.17 -12.85 -15.47
N ALA A 53 -5.98 -11.62 -15.95
CA ALA A 53 -5.77 -11.35 -17.37
C ALA A 53 -4.52 -12.06 -17.89
N ALA A 54 -3.41 -11.99 -17.15
CA ALA A 54 -2.17 -12.66 -17.53
C ALA A 54 -2.32 -14.19 -17.63
N ILE A 55 -2.91 -14.82 -16.60
CA ILE A 55 -3.13 -16.28 -16.59
C ILE A 55 -4.11 -16.70 -17.68
N TRP A 56 -5.19 -15.93 -17.90
CA TRP A 56 -6.20 -16.24 -18.89
C TRP A 56 -5.62 -16.23 -20.32
N ILE A 57 -4.79 -15.24 -20.65
CA ILE A 57 -4.12 -15.17 -21.97
C ILE A 57 -3.18 -16.36 -22.15
N LEU A 58 -2.36 -16.66 -21.14
CA LEU A 58 -1.41 -17.77 -21.19
C LEU A 58 -2.09 -19.13 -21.29
N SER A 59 -3.29 -19.28 -20.72
CA SER A 59 -4.02 -20.55 -20.72
C SER A 59 -4.80 -20.82 -22.00
N ASN A 60 -5.20 -19.78 -22.77
CA ASN A 60 -6.12 -19.94 -23.91
C ASN A 60 -5.43 -19.78 -25.27
N MET A 61 -4.22 -19.21 -25.33
CA MET A 61 -3.53 -18.89 -26.58
C MET A 61 -2.22 -19.67 -26.75
N VAL A 62 -1.79 -19.82 -28.00
CA VAL A 62 -0.50 -20.45 -28.33
C VAL A 62 0.63 -19.56 -27.80
N VAL A 63 1.67 -20.18 -27.22
CA VAL A 63 2.77 -19.49 -26.51
C VAL A 63 3.36 -18.31 -27.28
N PHE A 64 3.58 -18.45 -28.59
CA PHE A 64 4.14 -17.40 -29.45
C PHE A 64 3.28 -16.13 -29.53
N VAL A 65 1.96 -16.26 -29.42
CA VAL A 65 1.00 -15.13 -29.41
C VAL A 65 0.71 -14.71 -27.97
N ALA A 66 0.62 -15.67 -27.05
CA ALA A 66 0.25 -15.45 -25.66
C ALA A 66 1.26 -14.55 -24.93
N ILE A 67 2.56 -14.78 -25.10
CA ILE A 67 3.61 -13.99 -24.42
C ILE A 67 3.57 -12.50 -24.81
N PRO A 68 3.66 -12.12 -26.10
CA PRO A 68 3.65 -10.70 -26.48
C PRO A 68 2.33 -10.03 -26.13
N LEU A 69 1.20 -10.73 -26.28
CA LEU A 69 -0.11 -10.19 -25.92
C LEU A 69 -0.25 -9.98 -24.41
N MET A 70 0.22 -10.92 -23.61
CA MET A 70 0.24 -10.80 -22.14
C MET A 70 1.07 -9.60 -21.70
N LEU A 71 2.28 -9.43 -22.25
CA LEU A 71 3.14 -8.29 -21.94
C LEU A 71 2.47 -6.96 -22.32
N LEU A 72 1.83 -6.89 -23.49
CA LEU A 72 1.11 -5.70 -23.94
C LEU A 72 -0.04 -5.36 -22.99
N ILE A 73 -0.87 -6.34 -22.63
CA ILE A 73 -2.05 -6.13 -21.76
C ILE A 73 -1.61 -5.77 -20.35
N VAL A 74 -0.65 -6.48 -19.77
CA VAL A 74 -0.09 -6.17 -18.45
C VAL A 74 0.54 -4.77 -18.45
N TYR A 75 1.29 -4.41 -19.49
CA TYR A 75 1.83 -3.06 -19.61
C TYR A 75 0.73 -1.99 -19.70
N ALA A 76 -0.31 -2.23 -20.51
CA ALA A 76 -1.43 -1.30 -20.65
C ALA A 76 -2.18 -1.10 -19.33
N LEU A 77 -2.48 -2.19 -18.61
CA LEU A 77 -3.13 -2.13 -17.30
C LEU A 77 -2.23 -1.45 -16.25
N GLN A 78 -0.92 -1.71 -16.26
CA GLN A 78 0.04 -1.03 -15.39
C GLN A 78 0.12 0.47 -15.70
N TRP A 79 0.11 0.83 -16.98
CA TRP A 79 0.08 2.21 -17.43
C TRP A 79 -1.19 2.92 -16.97
N MET A 80 -2.36 2.27 -17.06
CA MET A 80 -3.62 2.81 -16.51
C MET A 80 -3.54 3.03 -15.00
N ALA A 81 -2.99 2.08 -14.24
CA ALA A 81 -2.79 2.25 -12.80
C ALA A 81 -1.89 3.46 -12.48
N GLN A 82 -0.83 3.69 -13.28
CA GLN A 82 0.04 4.85 -13.12
C GLN A 82 -0.69 6.16 -13.46
N GLN A 83 -1.56 6.17 -14.46
CA GLN A 83 -2.40 7.33 -14.75
C GLN A 83 -3.32 7.65 -13.58
N VAL A 84 -3.98 6.64 -13.00
CA VAL A 84 -4.82 6.82 -11.80
C VAL A 84 -3.98 7.32 -10.61
N ALA A 85 -2.77 6.81 -10.41
CA ALA A 85 -1.85 7.26 -9.37
C ALA A 85 -1.45 8.73 -9.52
N ASN A 86 -1.19 9.18 -10.75
CA ASN A 86 -0.79 10.56 -11.05
C ASN A 86 -1.89 11.57 -10.76
N HIS A 87 -3.16 11.20 -11.03
CA HIS A 87 -4.33 12.03 -10.75
C HIS A 87 -4.79 11.95 -9.28
N GLY A 88 -4.29 10.97 -8.53
CA GLY A 88 -4.55 10.80 -7.10
C GLY A 88 -3.75 11.75 -6.19
N PRO A 89 -3.90 11.62 -4.86
CA PRO A 89 -3.11 12.35 -3.89
C PRO A 89 -1.60 12.09 -4.07
N PRO A 90 -0.74 13.08 -3.74
CA PRO A 90 0.69 13.03 -4.02
C PRO A 90 1.41 11.83 -3.38
N GLU A 91 0.90 11.35 -2.25
CA GLU A 91 1.40 10.15 -1.55
C GLU A 91 1.33 8.88 -2.42
N TYR A 92 0.35 8.78 -3.31
CA TYR A 92 0.05 7.59 -4.12
C TYR A 92 0.73 7.60 -5.49
N ARG A 93 1.35 8.72 -5.89
CA ARG A 93 2.10 8.83 -7.16
C ARG A 93 3.27 7.85 -7.26
N ILE A 94 3.82 7.49 -6.11
CA ILE A 94 4.83 6.43 -5.98
C ILE A 94 4.10 5.13 -5.64
N LEU A 95 4.01 4.22 -6.60
CA LEU A 95 3.24 2.98 -6.47
C LEU A 95 3.67 2.12 -5.26
N GLN A 96 4.96 2.11 -4.92
CA GLN A 96 5.48 1.37 -3.76
C GLN A 96 4.90 1.84 -2.41
N LYS A 97 4.39 3.08 -2.33
CA LYS A 97 3.74 3.61 -1.12
C LYS A 97 2.28 3.17 -1.01
N THR A 98 1.68 2.69 -2.10
CA THR A 98 0.31 2.18 -2.15
C THR A 98 0.24 0.73 -1.69
N PRO A 99 -0.95 0.19 -1.35
CA PRO A 99 -1.14 -1.23 -1.04
C PRO A 99 -1.11 -2.14 -2.29
N TYR A 100 -0.46 -1.71 -3.38
CA TYR A 100 -0.36 -2.50 -4.60
C TYR A 100 0.40 -3.81 -4.39
N LEU A 101 1.55 -3.77 -3.71
CA LEU A 101 2.37 -4.97 -3.47
C LEU A 101 1.67 -6.00 -2.58
N SER A 102 0.95 -5.54 -1.55
CA SER A 102 0.09 -6.42 -0.75
C SER A 102 -1.07 -6.98 -1.59
N GLY A 103 -1.62 -6.18 -2.50
CA GLY A 103 -2.59 -6.66 -3.48
C GLY A 103 -2.06 -7.78 -4.38
N VAL A 104 -0.81 -7.70 -4.84
CA VAL A 104 -0.18 -8.76 -5.67
C VAL A 104 -0.11 -10.08 -4.92
N PHE A 105 0.37 -10.08 -3.68
CA PHE A 105 0.42 -11.30 -2.87
C PHE A 105 -0.99 -11.83 -2.58
N ALA A 106 -1.91 -10.97 -2.12
CA ALA A 106 -3.29 -11.35 -1.83
C ALA A 106 -4.01 -11.92 -3.06
N GLY A 107 -3.82 -11.31 -4.24
CA GLY A 107 -4.39 -11.76 -5.49
C GLY A 107 -3.84 -13.11 -5.94
N SER A 108 -2.53 -13.32 -5.79
CA SER A 108 -1.91 -14.62 -6.08
C SER A 108 -2.46 -15.73 -5.18
N LEU A 109 -2.57 -15.45 -3.87
CA LEU A 109 -3.11 -16.39 -2.89
C LEU A 109 -4.59 -16.70 -3.18
N PHE A 110 -5.38 -15.69 -3.55
CA PHE A 110 -6.79 -15.85 -3.91
C PHE A 110 -6.98 -16.74 -5.13
N TRP A 111 -6.25 -16.50 -6.23
CA TRP A 111 -6.41 -17.30 -7.46
C TRP A 111 -5.93 -18.75 -7.29
N VAL A 112 -4.86 -18.96 -6.50
CA VAL A 112 -4.42 -20.31 -6.12
C VAL A 112 -5.50 -21.02 -5.29
N GLY A 113 -6.05 -20.35 -4.28
CA GLY A 113 -7.13 -20.90 -3.46
C GLY A 113 -8.40 -21.19 -4.27
N PHE A 114 -8.77 -20.28 -5.17
CA PHE A 114 -9.92 -20.44 -6.07
C PHE A 114 -9.75 -21.65 -6.99
N ARG A 115 -8.60 -21.79 -7.66
CA ARG A 115 -8.34 -22.93 -8.54
C ARG A 115 -8.28 -24.24 -7.75
N TYR A 116 -7.69 -24.21 -6.55
CA TYR A 116 -7.66 -25.37 -5.68
C TYR A 116 -9.06 -25.84 -5.29
N ALA A 117 -9.89 -24.94 -4.75
CA ALA A 117 -11.21 -25.27 -4.24
C ALA A 117 -12.17 -25.78 -5.33
N PHE A 118 -12.20 -25.15 -6.51
CA PHE A 118 -13.19 -25.47 -7.54
C PHE A 118 -12.74 -26.52 -8.54
N TYR A 119 -11.44 -26.75 -8.72
CA TYR A 119 -10.94 -27.67 -9.76
C TYR A 119 -10.08 -28.80 -9.23
N LEU A 120 -9.15 -28.55 -8.30
CA LEU A 120 -8.24 -29.59 -7.81
C LEU A 120 -8.89 -30.43 -6.72
N LEU A 121 -9.55 -29.79 -5.75
CA LEU A 121 -10.14 -30.48 -4.60
C LEU A 121 -11.14 -31.58 -5.01
N PRO A 122 -12.10 -31.37 -5.94
CA PRO A 122 -13.04 -32.42 -6.33
C PRO A 122 -12.37 -33.62 -7.01
N VAL A 123 -11.30 -33.38 -7.78
CA VAL A 123 -10.58 -34.42 -8.54
C VAL A 123 -9.66 -35.22 -7.62
N THR A 124 -9.00 -34.55 -6.67
CA THR A 124 -7.93 -35.12 -5.85
C THR A 124 -8.45 -35.61 -4.48
N TYR A 125 -9.73 -35.39 -4.16
CA TYR A 125 -10.34 -35.69 -2.86
C TYR A 125 -10.09 -37.14 -2.39
N SER A 126 -10.33 -38.12 -3.25
CA SER A 126 -10.18 -39.54 -2.93
C SER A 126 -8.77 -40.07 -3.19
N SER A 127 -8.07 -39.54 -4.19
CA SER A 127 -6.77 -40.06 -4.63
C SER A 127 -5.63 -39.74 -3.67
N SER A 128 -5.61 -38.55 -3.06
CA SER A 128 -4.53 -38.15 -2.15
C SER A 128 -5.02 -37.25 -1.00
N PRO A 129 -5.74 -37.83 -0.01
CA PRO A 129 -6.34 -37.07 1.08
C PRO A 129 -5.31 -36.36 1.98
N ILE A 130 -4.15 -36.99 2.22
CA ILE A 130 -3.08 -36.40 3.06
C ILE A 130 -2.53 -35.12 2.42
N ALA A 131 -2.28 -35.13 1.11
CA ALA A 131 -1.77 -33.96 0.41
C ALA A 131 -2.76 -32.79 0.42
N ASN A 132 -4.06 -33.07 0.24
CA ASN A 132 -5.11 -32.05 0.35
C ASN A 132 -5.18 -31.46 1.77
N LEU A 133 -5.05 -32.31 2.80
CA LEU A 133 -5.03 -31.85 4.20
C LEU A 133 -3.83 -30.94 4.46
N LEU A 134 -2.63 -31.35 4.07
CA LEU A 134 -1.42 -30.55 4.24
C LEU A 134 -1.50 -29.23 3.47
N PHE A 135 -1.95 -29.26 2.22
CA PHE A 135 -2.13 -28.05 1.43
C PHE A 135 -3.12 -27.08 2.09
N THR A 136 -4.28 -27.58 2.54
CA THR A 136 -5.31 -26.75 3.20
C THR A 136 -4.79 -26.16 4.51
N LEU A 137 -4.01 -26.91 5.27
CA LEU A 137 -3.37 -26.45 6.50
C LEU A 137 -2.35 -25.34 6.22
N PHE A 138 -1.42 -25.54 5.29
CA PHE A 138 -0.42 -24.51 4.98
C PHE A 138 -1.03 -23.27 4.32
N PHE A 139 -2.04 -23.46 3.46
CA PHE A 139 -2.76 -22.36 2.82
C PHE A 139 -3.52 -21.53 3.86
N SER A 140 -4.22 -22.18 4.80
CA SER A 140 -4.94 -21.47 5.86
C SER A 140 -3.99 -20.75 6.82
N LEU A 141 -2.87 -21.39 7.20
CA LEU A 141 -1.84 -20.77 8.04
C LEU A 141 -1.19 -19.54 7.37
N THR A 142 -0.87 -19.66 6.08
CA THR A 142 -0.33 -18.54 5.28
C THR A 142 -1.33 -17.39 5.21
N THR A 143 -2.61 -17.70 4.96
CA THR A 143 -3.68 -16.70 4.91
C THR A 143 -3.86 -16.02 6.27
N TYR A 144 -3.82 -16.78 7.36
CA TYR A 144 -3.94 -16.29 8.73
C TYR A 144 -2.81 -15.32 9.08
N PHE A 145 -1.55 -15.73 8.93
CA PHE A 145 -0.42 -14.86 9.26
C PHE A 145 -0.34 -13.63 8.36
N TYR A 146 -0.72 -13.76 7.09
CA TYR A 146 -0.80 -12.63 6.19
C TYR A 146 -1.87 -11.61 6.63
N TYR A 147 -3.03 -12.10 7.05
CA TYR A 147 -4.10 -11.24 7.57
C TYR A 147 -3.69 -10.53 8.87
N CYS A 148 -3.05 -11.23 9.81
CA CYS A 148 -2.49 -10.65 11.02
C CYS A 148 -1.48 -9.55 10.68
N ALA A 149 -0.52 -9.81 9.80
CA ALA A 149 0.48 -8.84 9.39
C ALA A 149 -0.10 -7.58 8.73
N MET A 150 -1.27 -7.67 8.08
CA MET A 150 -1.95 -6.53 7.48
C MET A 150 -2.82 -5.74 8.45
N SER A 151 -3.35 -6.38 9.50
CA SER A 151 -4.41 -5.81 10.35
C SER A 151 -3.89 -5.38 11.71
N GLU A 152 -2.79 -5.95 12.18
CA GLU A 152 -2.21 -5.63 13.48
C GLU A 152 -1.59 -4.23 13.49
N ASP A 153 -1.74 -3.54 14.62
CA ASP A 153 -1.07 -2.26 14.86
C ASP A 153 0.44 -2.52 14.96
N PRO A 154 1.28 -1.83 14.17
CA PRO A 154 2.74 -2.01 14.21
C PRO A 154 3.38 -1.60 15.55
N GLY A 155 2.59 -1.13 16.51
CA GLY A 155 3.05 -0.69 17.82
C GLY A 155 3.25 0.81 17.86
N PHE A 156 2.21 1.56 17.48
CA PHE A 156 2.30 3.01 17.50
C PHE A 156 2.56 3.56 18.91
N VAL A 157 3.57 4.43 19.01
CA VAL A 157 3.84 5.14 20.26
C VAL A 157 2.71 6.14 20.52
N PRO A 158 2.12 6.17 21.72
CA PRO A 158 1.07 7.12 22.07
C PRO A 158 1.63 8.56 22.01
N LYS A 159 0.80 9.49 21.52
CA LYS A 159 1.15 10.92 21.53
C LYS A 159 0.96 11.47 22.95
N MET A 160 1.76 12.47 23.32
CA MET A 160 1.55 13.19 24.56
C MET A 160 0.25 14.01 24.47
N GLY A 161 -0.48 14.09 25.58
CA GLY A 161 -1.80 14.71 25.62
C GLY A 161 -1.78 16.23 25.76
N SER A 162 -0.66 16.82 26.19
CA SER A 162 -0.56 18.25 26.49
C SER A 162 0.76 18.87 26.04
N ARG A 163 0.68 20.08 25.48
CA ARG A 163 1.85 20.90 25.08
C ARG A 163 2.76 21.24 26.27
N ASN A 164 2.21 21.26 27.49
CA ASN A 164 3.02 21.49 28.69
C ASN A 164 3.91 20.27 28.99
N GLN A 165 3.40 19.05 28.76
CA GLN A 165 4.19 17.82 28.88
C GLN A 165 5.28 17.76 27.81
N GLU A 166 4.96 18.15 26.57
CA GLU A 166 5.94 18.23 25.48
C GLU A 166 7.10 19.17 25.84
N ARG A 167 6.80 20.36 26.36
CA ARG A 167 7.83 21.31 26.80
C ARG A 167 8.68 20.77 27.94
N ALA A 168 8.05 20.16 28.95
CA ALA A 168 8.76 19.59 30.09
C ALA A 168 9.77 18.52 29.64
N VAL A 169 9.36 17.63 28.74
CA VAL A 169 10.23 16.59 28.17
C VAL A 169 11.39 17.17 27.36
N VAL A 170 11.13 18.21 26.57
CA VAL A 170 12.19 18.89 25.82
C VAL A 170 13.20 19.54 26.78
N THR A 171 12.73 20.27 27.80
CA THR A 171 13.60 20.86 28.82
C THR A 171 14.44 19.80 29.53
N GLU A 172 13.84 18.68 29.93
CA GLU A 172 14.54 17.55 30.56
C GLU A 172 15.65 16.98 29.66
N LEU A 173 15.38 16.82 28.35
CA LEU A 173 16.36 16.34 27.38
C LEU A 173 17.52 17.33 27.17
N PHE A 174 17.24 18.64 27.21
CA PHE A 174 18.27 19.68 27.16
C PHE A 174 19.13 19.69 28.43
N GLU A 175 18.52 19.59 29.61
CA GLU A 175 19.25 19.50 30.89
C GLU A 175 20.18 18.27 30.93
N GLN A 176 19.74 17.16 30.33
CA GLN A 176 20.54 15.93 30.22
C GLN A 176 21.57 15.97 29.08
N TRP A 177 21.63 17.03 28.28
CA TRP A 177 22.42 17.11 27.04
C TRP A 177 22.16 15.95 26.06
N ARG A 178 20.92 15.44 26.03
CA ARG A 178 20.47 14.31 25.20
C ARG A 178 19.38 14.72 24.21
N PHE A 179 19.35 15.99 23.82
CA PHE A 179 18.45 16.47 22.78
C PHE A 179 19.04 16.20 21.40
N ASP A 180 18.82 14.99 20.90
CA ASP A 180 19.26 14.52 19.59
C ASP A 180 18.11 13.84 18.82
N GLU A 181 18.36 13.50 17.56
CA GLU A 181 17.36 12.81 16.73
C GLU A 181 17.08 11.39 17.26
N GLU A 182 17.96 10.77 18.04
CA GLU A 182 17.75 9.43 18.58
C GLU A 182 16.76 9.43 19.74
N ASN A 183 16.81 10.42 20.61
CA ASN A 183 15.98 10.51 21.82
C ASN A 183 14.71 11.34 21.62
N PHE A 184 14.62 12.19 20.60
CA PHE A 184 13.44 13.03 20.35
C PHE A 184 12.94 12.97 18.91
N CYS A 185 11.62 12.91 18.74
CA CYS A 185 10.98 12.99 17.43
C CYS A 185 10.31 14.35 17.23
N VAL A 186 10.90 15.18 16.36
CA VAL A 186 10.36 16.51 16.04
C VAL A 186 9.01 16.43 15.33
N SER A 187 8.81 15.46 14.42
CA SER A 187 7.53 15.32 13.69
C SER A 187 6.36 14.89 14.58
N CYS A 188 6.63 14.10 15.61
CA CYS A 188 5.61 13.60 16.54
C CYS A 188 5.54 14.40 17.85
N MET A 189 6.53 15.25 18.14
CA MET A 189 6.71 15.97 19.41
C MET A 189 6.72 15.05 20.64
N ILE A 190 7.43 13.91 20.54
CA ILE A 190 7.55 12.94 21.65
C ILE A 190 9.00 12.51 21.89
N ARG A 191 9.31 12.13 23.13
CA ARG A 191 10.52 11.36 23.44
C ARG A 191 10.43 9.98 22.79
N LYS A 192 11.46 9.59 22.04
CA LYS A 192 11.53 8.29 21.38
C LYS A 192 11.86 7.21 22.42
N PRO A 193 11.00 6.19 22.62
CA PRO A 193 11.38 5.04 23.41
C PRO A 193 12.49 4.24 22.72
N LEU A 194 13.17 3.38 23.49
CA LEU A 194 14.28 2.55 22.99
C LEU A 194 13.85 1.74 21.75
N ARG A 195 14.72 1.74 20.71
CA ARG A 195 14.49 1.07 19.41
C ARG A 195 13.25 1.56 18.64
N SER A 196 12.70 2.73 18.95
CA SER A 196 11.63 3.33 18.14
C SER A 196 12.17 4.23 17.04
N LYS A 197 11.44 4.32 15.92
CA LYS A 197 11.76 5.22 14.80
C LYS A 197 10.49 5.89 14.27
N HIS A 198 10.64 7.04 13.63
CA HIS A 198 9.53 7.73 12.97
C HIS A 198 9.29 7.13 11.59
N CYS A 199 8.13 6.50 11.39
CA CYS A 199 7.75 6.01 10.07
C CYS A 199 7.10 7.15 9.27
N LYS A 200 7.80 7.62 8.24
CA LYS A 200 7.30 8.68 7.34
C LYS A 200 6.00 8.28 6.62
N ARG A 201 5.78 6.98 6.39
CA ARG A 201 4.56 6.45 5.76
C ARG A 201 3.37 6.48 6.72
N CYS A 202 3.57 6.08 7.97
CA CYS A 202 2.51 6.07 8.97
C CYS A 202 2.28 7.46 9.60
N GLY A 203 3.23 8.39 9.45
CA GLY A 203 3.19 9.71 10.09
C GLY A 203 3.25 9.64 11.63
N ARG A 204 3.78 8.54 12.17
CA ARG A 204 3.83 8.24 13.61
C ARG A 204 5.12 7.49 13.97
N CYS A 205 5.53 7.61 15.23
CA CYS A 205 6.60 6.78 15.77
C CYS A 205 6.09 5.37 16.06
N VAL A 206 6.91 4.38 15.73
CA VAL A 206 6.61 2.95 15.88
C VAL A 206 7.68 2.34 16.80
N ALA A 207 7.24 1.57 17.80
CA ALA A 207 8.13 0.85 18.71
C ALA A 207 8.77 -0.35 18.00
N LYS A 208 10.03 -0.68 18.33
CA LYS A 208 10.79 -1.79 17.72
C LYS A 208 10.68 -1.81 16.19
N HIS A 209 10.81 -0.63 15.57
CA HIS A 209 10.64 -0.52 14.12
C HIS A 209 11.84 -1.15 13.39
N ASP A 210 11.55 -2.16 12.57
CA ASP A 210 12.58 -2.89 11.83
C ASP A 210 13.11 -2.08 10.65
N GLN A 211 12.25 -1.72 9.67
CA GLN A 211 12.63 -0.95 8.46
C GLN A 211 11.48 -0.12 7.87
#